data_AF-A0A926GN16-F1
#
_entry.id   AF-A0A926GN16-F1
#
_cell.length_a   1.000
_cell.length_b   1.000
_cell.length_c   1.000
_cell.angle_alpha   90.00
_cell.angle_beta   90.00
_cell.angle_gamma   90.00
#
_symmetry.space_group_name_H-M   'P 1'
#
loop_
_entity.id
_entity.type
_entity.pdbx_description
1 polymer ?
#
loop_
_entity_poly.entity_id
_entity_poly.type
_entity_poly.pdbx_seq_one_letter_code
_entity_poly.pdbx_strand_id
1 'polypeptide(L)'
;MPRCQRTFRYLGDGTVTFGAGVGTWVCPHCAEHESYATVRDADLLAYNMFAQNACVADFGTPADAKLPVVLLWGMRPECVYEPSERHYEIYLAAHSDPWQARLQMGHEIFHRVAGEGNVFHWTHEMLACLFSVRLLRKSGLAEYAEQITAQYHAEAENCALSTLLRADPWREAAYPPGYYGRAFVTGMRLKNAVGYPALCRLARTQTFAGVPNVAAWLVSLPPTEQIAVESVLR
;
A
#
# COMPACT_ATOMS: atom_id res chain seq x y z
N MET A 1 16.89 -10.02 5.02
CA MET A 1 17.36 -9.45 6.28
C MET A 1 16.71 -8.10 6.35
N PRO A 2 15.89 -7.82 7.39
CA PRO A 2 15.15 -6.57 7.43
C PRO A 2 16.07 -5.37 7.52
N ARG A 3 15.56 -4.25 7.01
CA ARG A 3 16.20 -2.94 7.07
C ARG A 3 15.51 -2.09 8.12
N CYS A 4 16.30 -1.35 8.90
CA CYS A 4 15.73 -0.40 9.86
C CYS A 4 14.94 0.69 9.12
N GLN A 5 13.64 0.85 9.41
CA GLN A 5 12.75 1.82 8.75
C GLN A 5 13.07 3.28 9.13
N ARG A 6 13.86 3.52 10.19
CA ARG A 6 14.40 4.84 10.55
C ARG A 6 15.74 5.17 9.91
N THR A 7 16.70 4.25 10.00
CA THR A 7 18.10 4.51 9.61
C THR A 7 18.45 4.01 8.22
N PHE A 8 17.56 3.22 7.62
CA PHE A 8 17.76 2.51 6.35
C PHE A 8 18.98 1.58 6.33
N ARG A 9 19.50 1.21 7.50
CA ARG A 9 20.60 0.25 7.64
C ARG A 9 20.06 -1.17 7.70
N TYR A 10 20.72 -2.09 6.99
CA TYR A 10 20.46 -3.51 7.13
C TYR A 10 20.78 -3.97 8.54
N LEU A 11 19.89 -4.79 9.10
CA LEU A 11 20.12 -5.46 10.36
C LEU A 11 20.96 -6.70 10.12
N GLY A 12 21.86 -7.00 11.06
CA GLY A 12 22.62 -8.25 11.05
C GLY A 12 21.73 -9.46 11.31
N ASP A 13 22.36 -10.60 11.56
CA ASP A 13 21.64 -11.84 11.83
C ASP A 13 20.67 -11.67 13.01
N GLY A 14 19.40 -11.99 12.75
CA GLY A 14 18.35 -11.96 13.78
C GLY A 14 18.49 -13.16 14.72
N THR A 15 17.89 -13.06 15.89
CA THR A 15 17.75 -14.21 16.78
C THR A 15 16.58 -15.06 16.30
N VAL A 16 16.83 -16.34 16.05
CA VAL A 16 15.79 -17.31 15.68
C VAL A 16 15.38 -18.12 16.90
N THR A 17 14.09 -18.09 17.25
CA THR A 17 13.56 -18.95 18.31
C THR A 17 13.34 -20.36 17.77
N PHE A 18 14.17 -21.31 18.20
CA PHE A 18 14.10 -22.71 17.78
C PHE A 18 12.72 -23.33 18.11
N GLY A 19 12.14 -24.06 17.16
CA GLY A 19 10.79 -24.64 17.28
C GLY A 19 9.65 -23.69 16.89
N ALA A 20 9.80 -22.38 17.07
CA ALA A 20 8.81 -21.38 16.63
C ALA A 20 9.09 -20.86 15.21
N GLY A 21 10.36 -20.89 14.78
CA GLY A 21 10.82 -20.33 13.50
C GLY A 21 10.65 -18.80 13.42
N VAL A 22 10.51 -18.15 14.58
CA VAL A 22 10.36 -16.69 14.66
C VAL A 22 11.75 -16.08 14.57
N GLY A 23 11.97 -15.30 13.52
CA GLY A 23 13.10 -14.38 13.43
C GLY A 23 12.73 -13.08 14.13
N THR A 24 13.60 -12.61 15.02
CA THR A 24 13.50 -11.27 15.61
C THR A 24 14.78 -10.49 15.36
N TRP A 25 14.65 -9.21 15.05
CA TRP A 25 15.77 -8.30 14.83
C TRP A 25 15.57 -7.05 15.67
N VAL A 26 16.64 -6.53 16.26
CA VAL A 26 16.63 -5.26 16.97
C VAL A 26 17.70 -4.38 16.36
N CYS A 27 17.34 -3.16 15.99
CA CYS A 27 18.28 -2.23 15.37
C CYS A 27 19.26 -1.68 16.42
N PRO A 28 20.58 -1.91 16.28
CA PRO A 28 21.57 -1.35 17.19
C PRO A 28 21.95 0.10 16.85
N HIS A 29 21.35 0.68 15.80
CA HIS A 29 21.77 1.97 15.23
C HIS A 29 20.78 3.11 15.45
N CYS A 30 19.53 2.82 15.85
CA CYS A 30 18.56 3.86 16.24
C CYS A 30 18.44 3.93 17.76
N ALA A 31 18.23 5.12 18.30
CA ALA A 31 18.12 5.35 19.74
C ALA A 31 16.94 4.58 20.38
N GLU A 32 15.87 4.40 19.60
CA GLU A 32 14.63 3.74 20.01
C GLU A 32 14.70 2.21 19.96
N HIS A 33 15.82 1.63 19.49
CA HIS A 33 16.02 0.18 19.34
C HIS A 33 14.83 -0.52 18.66
N GLU A 34 14.47 -0.03 17.47
CA GLU A 34 13.36 -0.56 16.69
C GLU A 34 13.49 -2.08 16.52
N SER A 35 12.39 -2.79 16.75
CA SER A 35 12.34 -4.25 16.71
C SER A 35 11.43 -4.75 15.62
N TYR A 36 11.83 -5.87 15.02
CA TYR A 36 11.12 -6.55 13.95
C TYR A 36 10.92 -8.00 14.31
N ALA A 37 9.80 -8.57 13.89
CA ALA A 37 9.51 -9.98 14.10
C ALA A 37 8.74 -10.55 12.92
N THR A 38 9.04 -11.79 12.53
CA THR A 38 8.23 -12.48 11.53
C THR A 38 6.80 -12.68 12.02
N VAL A 39 5.80 -12.38 11.19
CA VAL A 39 4.39 -12.65 11.50
C VAL A 39 4.15 -14.17 11.41
N ARG A 40 3.57 -14.75 12.46
CA ARG A 40 3.22 -16.19 12.54
C ARG A 40 1.75 -16.47 12.76
N ASP A 41 0.95 -15.43 12.95
CA ASP A 41 -0.49 -15.54 13.10
C ASP A 41 -1.09 -16.19 11.85
N ALA A 42 -1.75 -17.34 12.03
CA ALA A 42 -2.25 -18.15 10.93
C ALA A 42 -3.35 -17.42 10.13
N ASP A 43 -4.17 -16.60 10.80
CA ASP A 43 -5.24 -15.84 10.16
C ASP A 43 -4.67 -14.71 9.31
N LEU A 44 -3.61 -14.04 9.78
CA LEU A 44 -2.91 -13.02 8.99
C LEU A 44 -2.17 -13.64 7.79
N LEU A 45 -1.56 -14.82 7.97
CA LEU A 45 -0.92 -15.53 6.86
C LEU A 45 -1.94 -15.99 5.80
N ALA A 46 -3.10 -16.48 6.22
CA ALA A 46 -4.20 -16.83 5.33
C ALA A 46 -4.76 -15.58 4.62
N TYR A 47 -4.93 -14.47 5.36
CA TYR A 47 -5.38 -13.20 4.79
C TYR A 47 -4.41 -12.65 3.75
N ASN A 48 -3.08 -12.77 3.97
CA ASN A 48 -2.07 -12.40 2.99
C ASN A 48 -2.25 -13.14 1.66
N MET A 49 -2.45 -14.46 1.70
CA MET A 49 -2.72 -15.24 0.48
C MET A 49 -4.01 -14.80 -0.21
N PHE A 50 -5.08 -14.58 0.56
CA PHE A 50 -6.35 -14.08 0.04
C PHE A 50 -6.20 -12.70 -0.63
N ALA A 51 -5.48 -11.80 0.02
CA ALA A 51 -5.22 -10.45 -0.44
C ALA A 51 -4.39 -10.43 -1.73
N GLN A 52 -3.32 -11.22 -1.80
CA GLN A 52 -2.51 -11.36 -3.02
C GLN A 52 -3.34 -11.87 -4.20
N ASN A 53 -4.13 -12.92 -3.98
CA ASN A 53 -5.01 -13.46 -5.04
C ASN A 53 -6.05 -12.44 -5.51
N ALA A 54 -6.65 -11.69 -4.58
CA ALA A 54 -7.59 -10.63 -4.92
C ALA A 54 -6.92 -9.49 -5.70
N CYS A 55 -5.71 -9.09 -5.30
CA CYS A 55 -4.96 -8.04 -5.96
C CYS A 55 -4.53 -8.46 -7.36
N VAL A 56 -4.06 -9.70 -7.54
CA VAL A 56 -3.73 -10.26 -8.86
C VAL A 56 -4.95 -10.34 -9.77
N ALA A 57 -6.13 -10.65 -9.22
CA ALA A 57 -7.36 -10.66 -10.00
C ALA A 57 -7.75 -9.26 -10.52
N ASP A 58 -7.56 -8.21 -9.71
CA ASP A 58 -7.93 -6.83 -10.05
C ASP A 58 -6.84 -6.13 -10.90
N PHE A 59 -5.55 -6.40 -10.62
CA PHE A 59 -4.40 -5.67 -11.18
C PHE A 59 -3.43 -6.51 -11.99
N GLY A 60 -3.64 -7.82 -12.10
CA GLY A 60 -2.83 -8.76 -12.89
C GLY A 60 -1.65 -9.35 -12.14
N THR A 61 -1.03 -10.34 -12.76
CA THR A 61 0.13 -11.04 -12.20
C THR A 61 1.40 -10.22 -12.44
N PRO A 62 2.15 -9.84 -11.39
CA PRO A 62 3.41 -9.13 -11.56
C PRO A 62 4.46 -10.06 -12.21
N ALA A 63 5.41 -9.48 -12.95
CA ALA A 63 6.45 -10.25 -13.65
C ALA A 63 7.30 -11.13 -12.71
N ASP A 64 7.39 -10.74 -11.45
CA ASP A 64 8.17 -11.38 -10.40
C ASP A 64 7.28 -12.11 -9.37
N ALA A 65 6.07 -12.54 -9.75
CA ALA A 65 5.10 -13.20 -8.87
C ALA A 65 5.63 -14.44 -8.12
N LYS A 66 6.73 -15.04 -8.59
CA LYS A 66 7.40 -16.18 -7.94
C LYS A 66 8.31 -15.79 -6.77
N LEU A 67 8.61 -14.50 -6.59
CA LEU A 67 9.47 -14.05 -5.50
C LEU A 67 8.71 -14.17 -4.17
N PRO A 68 9.34 -14.70 -3.11
CA PRO A 68 8.70 -14.84 -1.82
C PRO A 68 8.24 -13.51 -1.23
N VAL A 69 7.21 -13.56 -0.40
CA VAL A 69 6.76 -12.44 0.44
C VAL A 69 6.90 -12.85 1.89
N VAL A 70 7.67 -12.09 2.65
CA VAL A 70 7.88 -12.25 4.09
C VAL A 70 7.05 -11.18 4.80
N LEU A 71 6.18 -11.61 5.72
CA LEU A 71 5.42 -10.69 6.57
C LEU A 71 6.20 -10.41 7.86
N LEU A 72 6.36 -9.13 8.18
CA LEU A 72 7.08 -8.66 9.35
C LEU A 72 6.23 -7.70 10.17
N TRP A 73 6.35 -7.75 11.49
CA TRP A 73 6.03 -6.64 12.37
C TRP A 73 7.19 -5.64 12.33
N GLY A 74 6.89 -4.35 12.22
CA GLY A 74 7.85 -3.25 12.23
C GLY A 74 7.26 -1.97 12.81
N MET A 75 7.92 -0.84 12.60
CA MET A 75 7.44 0.46 13.09
C MET A 75 6.25 0.98 12.28
N ARG A 76 6.29 0.83 10.96
CA ARG A 76 5.26 1.35 10.07
C ARG A 76 4.96 0.39 8.91
N PRO A 77 3.76 0.48 8.31
CA PRO A 77 3.44 -0.26 7.09
C PRO A 77 4.37 0.15 5.96
N GLU A 78 4.92 -0.84 5.26
CA GLU A 78 5.82 -0.63 4.11
C GLU A 78 5.98 -1.93 3.32
N CYS A 79 6.01 -1.83 1.99
CA CYS A 79 6.42 -2.91 1.09
C CYS A 79 7.83 -2.62 0.57
N VAL A 80 8.79 -3.49 0.88
CA VAL A 80 10.20 -3.34 0.49
C VAL A 80 10.63 -4.53 -0.37
N TYR A 81 11.27 -4.25 -1.50
CA TYR A 81 11.98 -5.27 -2.26
C TYR A 81 13.41 -5.42 -1.73
N GLU A 82 13.81 -6.65 -1.40
CA GLU A 82 15.14 -6.98 -0.90
C GLU A 82 15.98 -7.66 -2.01
N PRO A 83 16.88 -6.94 -2.71
CA PRO A 83 17.54 -7.47 -3.90
C PRO A 83 18.52 -8.60 -3.62
N SER A 84 19.17 -8.60 -2.45
CA SER A 84 20.17 -9.61 -2.05
C SER A 84 19.54 -10.98 -1.81
N GLU A 85 18.37 -11.02 -1.18
CA GLU A 85 17.64 -12.24 -0.84
C GLU A 85 16.54 -12.57 -1.85
N ARG A 86 16.25 -11.64 -2.77
CA ARG A 86 15.26 -11.79 -3.84
C ARG A 86 13.87 -12.12 -3.32
N HIS A 87 13.44 -11.39 -2.29
CA HIS A 87 12.08 -11.45 -1.76
C HIS A 87 11.53 -10.06 -1.54
N TYR A 88 10.25 -10.00 -1.18
CA TYR A 88 9.64 -8.79 -0.66
C TYR A 88 9.35 -8.94 0.82
N GLU A 89 9.51 -7.85 1.55
CA GLU A 89 9.13 -7.72 2.95
C GLU A 89 7.92 -6.80 3.03
N ILE A 90 6.84 -7.28 3.65
CA ILE A 90 5.67 -6.47 3.98
C ILE A 90 5.67 -6.25 5.48
N TYR A 91 5.92 -5.01 5.88
CA TYR A 91 5.90 -4.57 7.25
C TYR A 91 4.46 -4.20 7.65
N LEU A 92 4.04 -4.65 8.82
CA LEU A 92 2.82 -4.24 9.52
C LEU A 92 3.25 -3.52 10.81
N ALA A 93 2.52 -2.51 11.24
CA ALA A 93 2.88 -1.83 12.48
C ALA A 93 2.68 -2.77 13.69
N ALA A 94 3.69 -2.90 14.55
CA ALA A 94 3.73 -3.88 15.65
C ALA A 94 2.62 -3.72 16.71
N HIS A 95 1.97 -2.55 16.75
CA HIS A 95 0.88 -2.24 17.69
C HIS A 95 -0.50 -2.18 17.03
N SER A 96 -0.60 -2.62 15.78
CA SER A 96 -1.89 -2.72 15.08
C SER A 96 -2.77 -3.78 15.72
N ASP A 97 -4.05 -3.47 15.90
CA ASP A 97 -5.04 -4.52 16.13
C ASP A 97 -5.19 -5.41 14.88
N PRO A 98 -5.82 -6.60 14.97
CA PRO A 98 -5.93 -7.52 13.85
C PRO A 98 -6.64 -6.93 12.61
N TRP A 99 -7.58 -6.00 12.80
CA TRP A 99 -8.32 -5.39 11.69
C TRP A 99 -7.49 -4.32 11.00
N GLN A 100 -6.78 -3.51 11.78
CA GLN A 100 -5.80 -2.55 11.28
C GLN A 100 -4.66 -3.26 10.53
N ALA A 101 -4.17 -4.38 11.05
CA ALA A 101 -3.17 -5.20 10.37
C ALA A 101 -3.66 -5.70 9.00
N ARG A 102 -4.93 -6.09 8.88
CA ARG A 102 -5.55 -6.49 7.59
C ARG A 102 -5.71 -5.32 6.62
N LEU A 103 -6.04 -4.13 7.12
CA LEU A 103 -6.08 -2.91 6.31
C LEU A 103 -4.69 -2.59 5.75
N GLN A 104 -3.68 -2.56 6.62
CA GLN A 104 -2.27 -2.30 6.25
C GLN A 104 -1.77 -3.34 5.26
N MET A 105 -2.01 -4.62 5.52
CA MET A 105 -1.60 -5.71 4.64
C MET A 105 -2.25 -5.60 3.25
N GLY A 106 -3.54 -5.27 3.17
CA GLY A 106 -4.20 -5.03 1.88
C GLY A 106 -3.56 -3.89 1.10
N HIS A 107 -3.18 -2.80 1.79
CA HIS A 107 -2.51 -1.66 1.21
C HIS A 107 -1.12 -2.03 0.67
N GLU A 108 -0.27 -2.66 1.49
CA GLU A 108 1.10 -3.03 1.07
C GLU A 108 1.13 -4.12 -0.01
N ILE A 109 0.16 -5.03 -0.01
CA ILE A 109 0.02 -6.03 -1.08
C ILE A 109 -0.30 -5.37 -2.42
N PHE A 110 -1.07 -4.27 -2.44
CA PHE A 110 -1.23 -3.50 -3.66
C PHE A 110 0.12 -2.99 -4.17
N HIS A 111 0.95 -2.41 -3.31
CA HIS A 111 2.27 -1.93 -3.70
C HIS A 111 3.18 -3.06 -4.18
N ARG A 112 3.08 -4.26 -3.59
CA ARG A 112 3.80 -5.46 -4.05
C ARG A 112 3.36 -5.91 -5.45
N VAL A 113 2.06 -5.95 -5.71
CA VAL A 113 1.49 -6.60 -6.91
C VAL A 113 1.40 -5.63 -8.08
N ALA A 114 1.04 -4.38 -7.80
CA ALA A 114 0.76 -3.36 -8.81
C ALA A 114 1.81 -2.23 -8.85
N GLY A 115 2.61 -2.07 -7.80
CA GLY A 115 3.71 -1.11 -7.74
C GLY A 115 5.06 -1.76 -8.06
N GLU A 116 5.97 -1.01 -8.69
CA GLU A 116 7.36 -1.44 -8.91
C GLU A 116 8.25 -1.17 -7.67
N GLY A 117 7.70 -1.33 -6.46
CA GLY A 117 8.45 -1.36 -5.19
C GLY A 117 9.11 -0.06 -4.70
N ASN A 118 9.09 1.07 -5.44
CA ASN A 118 9.67 2.35 -5.00
C ASN A 118 9.00 3.59 -5.64
N VAL A 119 7.76 3.46 -6.10
CA VAL A 119 7.06 4.53 -6.81
C VAL A 119 6.11 5.24 -5.86
N PHE A 120 6.52 6.42 -5.41
CA PHE A 120 5.68 7.32 -4.63
C PHE A 120 4.86 8.21 -5.56
N HIS A 121 3.56 7.90 -5.68
CA HIS A 121 2.63 8.68 -6.47
C HIS A 121 1.23 8.56 -5.89
N TRP A 122 0.47 9.67 -5.86
CA TRP A 122 -0.85 9.71 -5.23
C TRP A 122 -1.84 8.71 -5.79
N THR A 123 -1.70 8.32 -7.06
CA THR A 123 -2.58 7.30 -7.68
C THR A 123 -2.33 5.90 -7.14
N HIS A 124 -1.08 5.56 -6.78
CA HIS A 124 -0.77 4.29 -6.14
C HIS A 124 -1.39 4.25 -4.74
N GLU A 125 -1.16 5.30 -3.95
CA GLU A 125 -1.72 5.39 -2.60
C GLU A 125 -3.26 5.41 -2.60
N MET A 126 -3.86 6.12 -3.56
CA MET A 126 -5.30 6.07 -3.81
C MET A 126 -5.79 4.65 -4.08
N LEU A 127 -5.17 3.93 -5.02
CA LEU A 127 -5.58 2.57 -5.37
C LEU A 127 -5.35 1.59 -4.23
N ALA A 128 -4.24 1.73 -3.49
CA ALA A 128 -3.92 0.94 -2.30
C ALA A 128 -5.00 1.11 -1.22
N CYS A 129 -5.40 2.36 -0.91
CA CYS A 129 -6.49 2.65 0.02
C CYS A 129 -7.85 2.12 -0.45
N LEU A 130 -8.19 2.28 -1.74
CA LEU A 130 -9.45 1.75 -2.29
C LEU A 130 -9.48 0.22 -2.22
N PHE A 131 -8.38 -0.42 -2.58
CA PHE A 131 -8.25 -1.86 -2.60
C PHE A 131 -8.33 -2.43 -1.18
N SER A 132 -7.59 -1.87 -0.22
CA SER A 132 -7.59 -2.35 1.17
C SER A 132 -8.98 -2.29 1.80
N VAL A 133 -9.72 -1.19 1.62
CA VAL A 133 -11.10 -1.06 2.14
C VAL A 133 -12.06 -2.02 1.41
N ARG A 134 -11.92 -2.18 0.08
CA ARG A 134 -12.71 -3.18 -0.68
C ARG A 134 -12.44 -4.60 -0.18
N LEU A 135 -11.20 -4.91 0.18
CA LEU A 135 -10.78 -6.22 0.64
C LEU A 135 -11.31 -6.55 2.05
N LEU A 136 -11.36 -5.55 2.94
CA LEU A 136 -12.03 -5.67 4.24
C LEU A 136 -13.50 -6.06 4.07
N ARG A 137 -14.24 -5.37 3.17
CA ARG A 137 -15.63 -5.75 2.86
C ARG A 137 -15.73 -7.19 2.33
N LYS A 138 -14.84 -7.57 1.41
CA LYS A 138 -14.83 -8.92 0.80
C LYS A 138 -14.49 -10.03 1.80
N SER A 139 -13.74 -9.73 2.86
CA SER A 139 -13.36 -10.67 3.91
C SER A 139 -14.35 -10.71 5.09
N GLY A 140 -15.51 -10.06 4.96
CA GLY A 140 -16.55 -10.06 6.00
C GLY A 140 -16.40 -8.96 7.06
N LEU A 141 -15.44 -8.04 6.90
CA LEU A 141 -15.21 -6.91 7.82
C LEU A 141 -15.88 -5.63 7.32
N ALA A 142 -17.15 -5.72 6.92
CA ALA A 142 -17.88 -4.59 6.33
C ALA A 142 -18.02 -3.40 7.29
N GLU A 143 -18.34 -3.64 8.56
CA GLU A 143 -18.49 -2.58 9.57
C GLU A 143 -17.18 -1.80 9.78
N TYR A 144 -16.06 -2.51 9.92
CA TYR A 144 -14.74 -1.88 10.03
C TYR A 144 -14.37 -1.11 8.76
N ALA A 145 -14.71 -1.65 7.57
CA ALA A 145 -14.50 -0.93 6.32
C ALA A 145 -15.30 0.38 6.23
N GLU A 146 -16.51 0.45 6.80
CA GLU A 146 -17.29 1.68 6.88
C GLU A 146 -16.69 2.67 7.88
N GLN A 147 -16.16 2.20 9.03
CA GLN A 147 -15.44 3.05 9.98
C GLN A 147 -14.21 3.69 9.32
N ILE A 148 -13.40 2.91 8.62
CA ILE A 148 -12.22 3.41 7.88
C ILE A 148 -12.65 4.34 6.75
N THR A 149 -13.74 4.05 6.04
CA THR A 149 -14.30 4.94 5.03
C THR A 149 -14.65 6.30 5.65
N ALA A 150 -15.36 6.33 6.77
CA ALA A 150 -15.70 7.56 7.48
C ALA A 150 -14.45 8.32 7.97
N GLN A 151 -13.45 7.60 8.50
CA GLN A 151 -12.17 8.19 8.89
C GLN A 151 -11.46 8.85 7.71
N TYR A 152 -11.34 8.18 6.56
CA TYR A 152 -10.72 8.76 5.37
C TYR A 152 -11.48 9.98 4.85
N HIS A 153 -12.80 10.01 4.96
CA HIS A 153 -13.59 11.19 4.64
C HIS A 153 -13.24 12.37 5.55
N ALA A 154 -13.15 12.17 6.87
CA ALA A 154 -12.75 13.21 7.81
C ALA A 154 -11.30 13.67 7.61
N GLU A 155 -10.38 12.74 7.39
CA GLU A 155 -8.97 13.05 7.10
C GLU A 155 -8.81 13.88 5.83
N ALA A 156 -9.61 13.60 4.79
CA ALA A 156 -9.53 14.31 3.52
C ALA A 156 -9.77 15.82 3.67
N GLU A 157 -10.53 16.26 4.67
CA GLU A 157 -10.79 17.68 4.95
C GLU A 157 -9.49 18.46 5.25
N ASN A 158 -8.46 17.78 5.76
CA ASN A 158 -7.17 18.38 6.11
C ASN A 158 -6.18 18.45 4.93
N CYS A 159 -6.53 17.91 3.77
CA CYS A 159 -5.66 17.90 2.59
C CYS A 159 -6.43 18.44 1.38
N ALA A 160 -6.00 19.57 0.83
CA ALA A 160 -6.56 20.08 -0.42
C ALA A 160 -6.20 19.14 -1.59
N LEU A 161 -7.07 19.05 -2.60
CA LEU A 161 -6.78 18.26 -3.80
C LEU A 161 -5.48 18.70 -4.49
N SER A 162 -5.25 20.01 -4.60
CA SER A 162 -4.02 20.55 -5.17
C SER A 162 -2.77 20.14 -4.38
N THR A 163 -2.88 19.96 -3.07
CA THR A 163 -1.81 19.42 -2.21
C THR A 163 -1.55 17.95 -2.52
N LEU A 164 -2.60 17.11 -2.60
CA LEU A 164 -2.47 15.71 -2.98
C LEU A 164 -1.74 15.56 -4.33
N LEU A 165 -2.18 16.31 -5.34
CA LEU A 165 -1.69 16.20 -6.72
C LEU A 165 -0.24 16.69 -6.89
N ARG A 166 0.26 17.53 -5.97
CA ARG A 166 1.61 18.11 -6.02
C ARG A 166 2.57 17.49 -5.01
N ALA A 167 2.08 16.64 -4.12
CA ALA A 167 2.90 16.05 -3.07
C ALA A 167 4.04 15.22 -3.68
N ASP A 168 5.25 15.51 -3.23
CA ASP A 168 6.45 14.74 -3.54
C ASP A 168 7.12 14.32 -2.23
N PRO A 169 6.82 13.12 -1.71
CA PRO A 169 7.33 12.65 -0.43
C PRO A 169 8.86 12.54 -0.38
N TRP A 170 9.51 12.37 -1.54
CA TRP A 170 10.97 12.36 -1.62
C TRP A 170 11.58 13.73 -1.28
N ARG A 171 10.83 14.80 -1.55
CA ARG A 171 11.28 16.16 -1.28
C ARG A 171 10.89 16.64 0.11
N GLU A 172 9.73 16.23 0.63
CA GLU A 172 9.14 16.83 1.84
C GLU A 172 9.29 15.99 3.12
N ALA A 173 9.98 14.84 3.07
CA ALA A 173 10.29 13.93 4.20
C ALA A 173 9.08 13.33 4.95
N ALA A 174 7.87 13.87 4.75
CA ALA A 174 6.62 13.38 5.28
C ALA A 174 5.46 13.67 4.32
N TYR A 175 4.42 12.84 4.37
CA TYR A 175 3.17 13.12 3.68
C TYR A 175 2.42 14.28 4.34
N PRO A 176 1.74 15.13 3.57
CA PRO A 176 0.84 16.14 4.13
C PRO A 176 -0.22 15.51 5.05
N PRO A 177 -0.67 16.21 6.11
CA PRO A 177 -1.79 15.75 6.92
C PRO A 177 -3.02 15.46 6.05
N GLY A 178 -3.71 14.34 6.31
CA GLY A 178 -4.92 13.95 5.56
C GLY A 178 -4.67 13.40 4.16
N TYR A 179 -3.41 13.18 3.76
CA TYR A 179 -3.04 12.70 2.42
C TYR A 179 -3.77 11.42 2.01
N TYR A 180 -3.74 10.37 2.84
CA TYR A 180 -4.39 9.10 2.54
C TYR A 180 -5.91 9.23 2.44
N GLY A 181 -6.53 9.99 3.35
CA GLY A 181 -7.96 10.31 3.27
C GLY A 181 -8.33 11.00 1.96
N ARG A 182 -7.57 12.03 1.55
CA ARG A 182 -7.79 12.73 0.28
C ARG A 182 -7.53 11.84 -0.93
N ALA A 183 -6.52 10.98 -0.89
CA ALA A 183 -6.25 9.99 -1.93
C ALA A 183 -7.47 9.05 -2.08
N PHE A 184 -7.96 8.47 -0.98
CA PHE A 184 -9.13 7.60 -0.97
C PHE A 184 -10.40 8.28 -1.53
N VAL A 185 -10.73 9.49 -1.04
CA VAL A 185 -11.93 10.23 -1.48
C VAL A 185 -11.85 10.60 -2.96
N THR A 186 -10.67 11.04 -3.43
CA THR A 186 -10.44 11.29 -4.87
C THR A 186 -10.64 10.01 -5.67
N GLY A 187 -10.12 8.87 -5.18
CA GLY A 187 -10.32 7.57 -5.80
C GLY A 187 -11.77 7.13 -5.88
N MET A 188 -12.57 7.36 -4.83
CA MET A 188 -14.00 7.08 -4.84
C MET A 188 -14.72 7.91 -5.91
N ARG A 189 -14.37 9.19 -6.05
CA ARG A 189 -14.93 10.07 -7.10
C ARG A 189 -14.54 9.62 -8.50
N LEU A 190 -13.27 9.30 -8.73
CA LEU A 190 -12.80 8.76 -10.01
C LEU A 190 -13.46 7.43 -10.34
N LYS A 191 -13.55 6.51 -9.37
CA LYS A 191 -14.26 5.24 -9.52
C LYS A 191 -15.72 5.45 -9.93
N ASN A 192 -16.41 6.44 -9.37
CA ASN A 192 -17.79 6.75 -9.75
C ASN A 192 -17.88 7.35 -11.16
N ALA A 193 -16.86 8.08 -11.60
CA ALA A 193 -16.80 8.68 -12.94
C ALA A 193 -16.57 7.65 -14.05
N VAL A 194 -15.69 6.66 -13.83
CA VAL A 194 -15.23 5.75 -14.91
C VAL A 194 -15.47 4.26 -14.63
N GLY A 195 -15.96 3.93 -13.44
CA GLY A 195 -16.07 2.56 -12.97
C GLY A 195 -14.73 1.97 -12.47
N TYR A 196 -14.84 0.94 -11.62
CA TYR A 196 -13.66 0.30 -11.02
C TYR A 196 -12.70 -0.32 -12.05
N PRO A 197 -13.17 -1.05 -13.08
CA PRO A 197 -12.27 -1.65 -14.06
C PRO A 197 -11.42 -0.63 -14.82
N ALA A 198 -11.98 0.53 -15.19
CA ALA A 198 -11.23 1.58 -15.87
C ALA A 198 -10.23 2.26 -14.94
N LEU A 199 -10.60 2.46 -13.68
CA LEU A 199 -9.69 3.00 -12.67
C LEU A 199 -8.50 2.06 -12.40
N CYS A 200 -8.71 0.73 -12.34
CA CYS A 200 -7.63 -0.24 -12.14
C CYS A 200 -6.59 -0.22 -13.26
N ARG A 201 -6.94 0.15 -14.50
CA ARG A 201 -5.98 0.29 -15.61
C ARG A 201 -4.95 1.39 -15.37
N LEU A 202 -5.22 2.35 -14.48
CA LEU A 202 -4.27 3.38 -14.10
C LEU A 202 -3.00 2.79 -13.47
N ALA A 203 -3.11 1.70 -12.70
CA ALA A 203 -1.97 1.02 -12.10
C ALA A 203 -0.94 0.53 -13.13
N ARG A 204 -1.40 0.20 -14.35
CA ARG A 204 -0.56 -0.33 -15.45
C ARG A 204 -0.19 0.72 -16.48
N THR A 205 -0.73 1.93 -16.36
CA THR A 205 -0.45 3.01 -17.30
C THR A 205 0.66 3.85 -16.70
N GLN A 206 1.90 3.48 -17.01
CA GLN A 206 3.10 4.06 -16.42
C GLN A 206 3.96 4.74 -17.48
N THR A 207 4.80 5.65 -17.04
CA THR A 207 5.92 6.20 -17.83
C THR A 207 7.02 5.14 -17.96
N PHE A 208 8.03 5.39 -18.80
CA PHE A 208 9.21 4.52 -18.89
C PHE A 208 9.97 4.39 -17.55
N ALA A 209 9.80 5.35 -16.65
CA ALA A 209 10.42 5.34 -15.32
C ALA A 209 9.54 4.65 -14.24
N GLY A 210 8.47 3.94 -14.62
CA GLY A 210 7.56 3.26 -13.69
C GLY A 210 6.58 4.18 -12.95
N VAL A 211 6.66 5.50 -13.15
CA VAL A 211 5.73 6.47 -12.53
C VAL A 211 4.35 6.40 -13.21
N PRO A 212 3.23 6.37 -12.48
CA PRO A 212 1.89 6.45 -13.05
C PRO A 212 1.70 7.62 -14.02
N ASN A 213 1.15 7.33 -15.19
CA ASN A 213 0.90 8.28 -16.26
C ASN A 213 -0.59 8.58 -16.39
N VAL A 214 -1.06 9.50 -15.54
CA VAL A 214 -2.48 9.93 -15.47
C VAL A 214 -2.94 10.50 -16.82
N ALA A 215 -2.09 11.23 -17.53
CA ALA A 215 -2.44 11.83 -18.81
C ALA A 215 -2.68 10.77 -19.90
N ALA A 216 -1.79 9.78 -20.02
CA ALA A 216 -1.98 8.69 -20.97
C ALA A 216 -3.20 7.82 -20.61
N TRP A 217 -3.42 7.57 -19.32
CA TRP A 217 -4.63 6.88 -18.86
C TRP A 217 -5.88 7.65 -19.24
N LEU A 218 -5.92 8.96 -19.01
CA LEU A 218 -7.04 9.84 -19.36
C LEU A 218 -7.34 9.75 -20.87
N VAL A 219 -6.33 9.88 -21.73
CA VAL A 219 -6.49 9.78 -23.20
C VAL A 219 -7.06 8.42 -23.64
N SER A 220 -6.82 7.36 -22.88
CA SER A 220 -7.36 6.02 -23.17
C SER A 220 -8.86 5.86 -22.87
N LEU A 221 -9.47 6.80 -22.15
CA LEU A 221 -10.87 6.75 -21.77
C LEU A 221 -11.79 7.29 -22.88
N PRO A 222 -13.06 6.87 -22.94
CA PRO A 222 -14.08 7.54 -23.75
C PRO A 222 -14.16 9.05 -23.44
N PRO A 223 -14.48 9.93 -24.42
CA PRO A 223 -14.51 11.38 -24.19
C PRO A 223 -15.41 11.84 -23.03
N THR A 224 -16.53 11.17 -22.79
CA THR A 224 -17.44 11.47 -21.68
C THR A 224 -16.81 11.19 -20.32
N GLU A 225 -16.07 10.09 -20.21
CA GLU A 225 -15.32 9.72 -19.01
C GLU A 225 -14.13 10.67 -18.77
N GLN A 226 -13.47 11.13 -19.84
CA GLN A 226 -12.39 12.12 -19.73
C GLN A 226 -12.88 13.41 -19.05
N ILE A 227 -14.00 13.96 -19.52
CA ILE A 227 -14.60 15.18 -18.95
C ILE A 227 -14.94 14.97 -17.47
N ALA A 228 -15.50 13.80 -17.13
CA ALA A 228 -15.85 13.48 -15.75
C ALA A 228 -14.60 13.39 -14.84
N VAL A 229 -13.53 12.77 -15.31
CA VAL A 229 -12.25 12.70 -14.59
C VAL A 229 -11.64 14.10 -14.42
N GLU A 230 -11.62 14.91 -15.47
CA GLU A 230 -11.11 16.28 -15.38
C GLU A 230 -11.90 17.12 -14.36
N SER A 231 -13.22 16.95 -14.28
CA SER A 231 -14.05 17.60 -13.27
C SER A 231 -13.71 17.15 -11.84
N VAL A 232 -13.17 15.95 -11.65
CA VAL A 232 -12.74 15.45 -10.34
C VAL A 232 -11.35 15.99 -9.97
N LEU A 233 -10.48 16.22 -10.97
CA LEU A 233 -9.08 16.60 -10.79
C LEU A 233 -8.79 18.10 -10.86
N ARG A 234 -9.78 18.94 -11.19
CA ARG A 234 -9.72 20.41 -11.16
C ARG A 234 -10.17 20.95 -9.80
#